data_AF-A0A6I2V4X5-F1
#
_entry.id   AF-A0A6I2V4X5-F1
#
_cell.length_a   1.000
_cell.length_b   1.000
_cell.length_c   1.000
_cell.angle_alpha   90.00
_cell.angle_beta   90.00
_cell.angle_gamma   90.00
#
_symmetry.space_group_name_H-M   'P 1'
#
loop_
_entity.id
_entity.type
_entity.pdbx_description
1 polymer ?
#
loop_
_entity_poly.entity_id
_entity_poly.type
_entity_poly.pdbx_seq_one_letter_code
_entity_poly.pdbx_strand_id
1 'polypeptide(L)' 'TGVFIAGDAVELVGPDGTVIARGLVAFDSEDLPQMLGRSTKELAQALGPEYERELVHRDDLVLL' A
#
# COMPACT_ATOMS: atom_id res chain seq x y z
N THR A 1 -2.33 2.33 11.61
CA THR A 1 -0.86 2.15 11.75
C THR A 1 -0.59 0.83 12.43
N GLY A 2 0.50 0.16 12.08
CA GLY A 2 0.86 -1.17 12.57
C GLY A 2 2.04 -1.73 11.78
N VAL A 3 2.49 -2.92 12.15
CA VAL A 3 3.49 -3.69 11.41
C VAL A 3 2.78 -4.77 10.61
N PHE A 4 3.11 -4.87 9.33
CA PHE A 4 2.62 -5.88 8.40
C PHE A 4 3.66 -6.13 7.31
N ILE A 5 3.59 -7.28 6.69
CA ILE A 5 4.42 -7.66 5.55
C ILE A 5 3.59 -7.83 4.28
N ALA A 6 4.25 -7.88 3.13
CA ALA A 6 3.61 -8.17 1.86
C ALA A 6 2.78 -9.47 1.93
N GLY A 7 1.52 -9.37 1.49
CA GLY A 7 0.52 -10.43 1.53
C GLY A 7 -0.44 -10.35 2.73
N ASP A 8 -0.17 -9.52 3.74
CA ASP A 8 -1.09 -9.34 4.85
C ASP A 8 -2.34 -8.55 4.45
N ALA A 9 -3.47 -8.91 5.07
CA ALA A 9 -4.71 -8.14 4.94
C ALA A 9 -4.67 -6.91 5.86
N VAL A 10 -4.88 -5.73 5.27
CA VAL A 10 -4.87 -4.45 5.98
C VAL A 10 -6.18 -3.69 5.78
N GLU A 11 -6.50 -2.83 6.74
CA GLU A 11 -7.64 -1.91 6.66
C GLU A 11 -7.24 -0.61 5.97
N LEU A 12 -8.06 -0.16 5.01
CA LEU A 12 -7.96 1.15 4.40
C LEU A 12 -8.91 2.09 5.13
N VAL A 13 -8.33 3.09 5.80
CA VAL A 13 -9.05 4.01 6.68
C VAL A 13 -9.13 5.38 6.02
N GLY A 14 -10.34 5.94 5.93
CA GLY A 14 -10.60 7.29 5.44
C GLY A 14 -10.08 8.37 6.39
N PRO A 15 -10.02 9.64 5.93
CA PRO A 15 -9.53 10.75 6.75
C PRO A 15 -10.34 11.01 8.03
N ASP A 16 -11.59 10.54 8.08
CA ASP A 16 -12.51 10.62 9.21
C ASP A 16 -12.35 9.47 10.21
N GLY A 17 -11.45 8.51 9.94
CA GLY A 17 -11.25 7.32 10.75
C GLY A 17 -12.16 6.14 10.39
N THR A 18 -13.02 6.28 9.38
CA THR A 18 -13.91 5.20 8.93
C THR A 18 -13.13 4.19 8.10
N VAL A 19 -13.25 2.90 8.42
CA VAL A 19 -12.72 1.84 7.53
C VAL A 19 -13.61 1.77 6.29
N ILE A 20 -13.03 1.96 5.12
CA ILE A 20 -13.77 1.99 3.84
C ILE A 20 -13.52 0.74 2.99
N ALA A 21 -12.42 0.04 3.24
CA ALA A 21 -12.06 -1.18 2.52
C ALA A 21 -11.06 -2.02 3.31
N ARG A 22 -10.89 -3.27 2.88
CA ARG A 22 -9.80 -4.15 3.29
C ARG A 22 -9.12 -4.72 2.06
N GLY A 23 -7.81 -4.90 2.10
CA GLY A 23 -7.11 -5.54 0.98
C GLY A 23 -5.74 -6.09 1.34
N LEU A 24 -5.15 -6.82 0.41
CA LEU A 24 -3.81 -7.38 0.58
C LEU A 24 -2.75 -6.34 0.20
N VAL A 25 -1.76 -6.17 1.07
CA VAL A 25 -0.68 -5.20 0.84
C VAL A 25 0.47 -5.83 0.05
N ALA A 26 1.04 -5.10 -0.92
CA ALA A 26 2.13 -5.58 -1.76
C ALA A 26 3.53 -5.35 -1.17
N PHE A 27 3.63 -4.52 -0.14
CA PHE A 27 4.88 -4.07 0.47
C PHE A 27 4.82 -4.15 1.99
N ASP A 28 6.00 -4.25 2.61
CA ASP A 28 6.12 -4.24 4.04
C ASP A 28 5.84 -2.83 4.59
N SER A 29 5.35 -2.77 5.83
CA SER A 29 5.07 -1.49 6.50
C SER A 29 6.31 -0.60 6.64
N GLU A 30 7.51 -1.18 6.61
CA GLU A 30 8.79 -0.48 6.71
C GLU A 30 9.19 0.25 5.41
N ASP A 31 8.70 -0.22 4.25
CA ASP A 31 8.97 0.41 2.95
C ASP A 31 8.06 1.61 2.69
N LEU A 32 6.88 1.62 3.29
CA LEU A 32 5.86 2.64 3.04
C LEU A 32 6.32 4.09 3.25
N PRO A 33 7.03 4.47 4.33
CA PRO A 33 7.40 5.86 4.58
C PRO A 33 8.15 6.54 3.43
N GLN A 34 9.02 5.82 2.72
CA GLN A 34 9.76 6.34 1.56
C GLN A 34 8.96 6.32 0.25
N MET A 35 7.82 5.62 0.24
CA MET A 35 6.93 5.48 -0.92
C MET A 35 5.80 6.52 -0.93
N LEU A 36 5.33 6.94 0.25
CA LEU A 36 4.15 7.81 0.38
C LEU A 36 4.33 9.14 -0.36
N GLY A 37 3.27 9.55 -1.06
CA GLY A 37 3.22 10.82 -1.80
C GLY A 37 3.98 10.83 -3.13
N ARG A 38 4.51 9.68 -3.57
CA ARG A 38 5.28 9.54 -4.81
C ARG A 38 4.54 8.67 -5.81
N SER A 39 4.74 8.94 -7.10
CA SER A 39 4.27 8.08 -8.17
C SER A 39 5.10 6.79 -8.27
N THR A 40 4.50 5.71 -8.76
CA THR A 40 5.21 4.44 -9.00
C THR A 40 6.42 4.60 -9.92
N LYS A 41 6.37 5.53 -10.89
CA LYS A 41 7.50 5.85 -11.77
C LYS A 41 8.67 6.51 -11.01
N GLU A 42 8.39 7.44 -10.10
CA GLU A 42 9.43 8.06 -9.27
C GLU A 42 10.05 7.04 -8.30
N LEU A 43 9.25 6.08 -7.83
CA LEU A 43 9.76 4.98 -7.00
C LEU A 43 10.63 4.03 -7.82
N ALA A 44 10.19 3.66 -9.02
CA ALA A 44 10.96 2.82 -9.94
C ALA A 44 12.35 3.40 -10.23
N GLN A 45 12.41 4.72 -10.46
CA GLN A 45 13.66 5.43 -10.75
C GLN A 45 14.59 5.52 -9.53
N ALA A 46 14.05 5.65 -8.33
CA ALA A 46 14.85 5.88 -7.12
C ALA A 46 15.23 4.60 -6.37
N LEU A 47 14.35 3.60 -6.39
CA LEU A 47 14.44 2.40 -5.53
C LEU A 47 14.56 1.10 -6.35
N GLY A 48 14.16 1.10 -7.62
CA GLY A 48 14.23 -0.05 -8.51
C GLY A 48 12.87 -0.42 -9.14
N PRO A 49 12.86 -1.10 -10.30
CA PRO A 49 11.64 -1.44 -11.04
C PRO A 49 10.63 -2.27 -10.25
N GLU A 50 11.02 -2.98 -9.22
CA GLU A 50 10.14 -3.72 -8.30
C GLU A 50 9.18 -2.82 -7.50
N TYR A 51 9.49 -1.52 -7.42
CA TYR A 51 8.61 -0.51 -6.82
C TYR A 51 7.61 0.09 -7.82
N GLU A 52 7.65 -0.30 -9.09
CA GLU A 52 6.68 0.14 -10.11
C GLU A 52 5.36 -0.67 -10.04
N ARG A 53 4.75 -0.71 -8.85
CA ARG A 53 3.49 -1.42 -8.61
C ARG A 53 2.67 -0.75 -7.52
N GLU A 54 1.39 -1.04 -7.50
CA GLU A 54 0.42 -0.56 -6.53
C GLU A 54 0.66 -1.11 -5.12
N LEU A 55 0.28 -0.33 -4.11
CA LEU A 55 0.37 -0.75 -2.71
C LEU A 55 -0.67 -1.81 -2.34
N VAL A 56 -1.89 -1.65 -2.85
CA VAL A 56 -2.98 -2.62 -2.75
C VAL A 56 -3.61 -2.69 -4.13
N HIS A 57 -3.63 -3.88 -4.73
CA HIS A 57 -4.25 -4.08 -6.02
C HIS A 57 -5.77 -4.14 -5.88
N ARG A 58 -6.49 -3.61 -6.88
CA ARG A 58 -7.96 -3.54 -6.83
C ARG A 58 -8.63 -4.91 -6.78
N ASP A 59 -7.97 -5.93 -7.36
CA ASP A 59 -8.52 -7.30 -7.39
C ASP A 59 -8.35 -7.99 -6.02
N ASP A 60 -7.43 -7.49 -5.19
CA ASP A 60 -7.18 -7.93 -3.81
C ASP A 60 -7.82 -6.99 -2.78
N LEU A 61 -8.77 -6.15 -3.20
CA LEU A 61 -9.45 -5.14 -2.40
C LEU A 61 -10.96 -5.43 -2.32
N VAL A 62 -11.53 -5.34 -1.12
CA VAL A 62 -12.97 -5.45 -0.86
C VAL A 62 -13.47 -4.20 -0.15
N LEU A 63 -14.53 -3.59 -0.69
CA LEU A 63 -15.22 -2.44 -0.10
C LEU A 63 -16.16 -2.88 1.04
N LEU A 64 -16.39 -1.99 2.01
CA LEU A 64 -17.30 -2.20 3.15
C LEU A 64 -18.65 -1.50 2.97
#